data_AF-A0A3C0JAG0-F1
#
_entry.id   AF-A0A3C0JAG0-F1
#
_cell.length_a   1.000
_cell.length_b   1.000
_cell.length_c   1.000
_cell.angle_alpha   90.00
_cell.angle_beta   90.00
_cell.angle_gamma   90.00
#
_symmetry.space_group_name_H-M   'P 1'
#
loop_
_entity.id
_entity.type
_entity.pdbx_description
1 polymer ?
#
loop_
_entity_poly.entity_id
_entity_poly.type
_entity_poly.pdbx_seq_one_letter_code
_entity_poly.pdbx_strand_id
1 'polypeptide(L)'
;MQINIETKFNIDQEVYIIQKARSKEPCAACNGEGHIIVDGNRFSCDKCFGTGRLNGKRKIYQLAGKNTITNIKVYNYLLNTGEHHNEPKTVVKYGFADRSDYTDQKLFATQEEAQARCNELNKEVMDNGNR
;
A
#
# COMPACT_ATOMS: atom_id res chain seq x y z
N MET A 1 -18.04 -29.53 -6.93
CA MET A 1 -17.47 -28.95 -5.70
C MET A 1 -17.91 -27.51 -5.64
N GLN A 2 -18.71 -27.13 -4.63
CA GLN A 2 -19.26 -25.78 -4.48
C GLN A 2 -18.54 -25.15 -3.29
N ILE A 3 -17.73 -24.13 -3.54
CA ILE A 3 -17.04 -23.37 -2.48
C ILE A 3 -17.93 -22.17 -2.17
N ASN A 4 -18.74 -22.28 -1.11
CA ASN A 4 -19.46 -21.15 -0.54
C ASN A 4 -18.51 -20.45 0.43
N ILE A 5 -17.71 -19.51 -0.07
CA ILE A 5 -16.90 -18.64 0.79
C ILE A 5 -17.49 -17.23 0.71
N GLU A 6 -17.81 -16.68 1.87
CA GLU A 6 -18.15 -15.26 1.99
C GLU A 6 -16.88 -14.45 1.77
N THR A 7 -16.83 -13.72 0.65
CA THR A 7 -15.76 -12.78 0.34
C THR A 7 -16.18 -11.39 0.79
N LYS A 8 -15.24 -10.60 1.31
CA LYS A 8 -15.49 -9.21 1.73
C LYS A 8 -15.97 -8.34 0.56
N PHE A 9 -15.50 -8.64 -0.65
CA PHE A 9 -15.82 -7.91 -1.87
C PHE A 9 -16.22 -8.85 -3.00
N ASN A 10 -16.92 -8.31 -4.00
CA ASN A 10 -17.32 -9.02 -5.20
C ASN A 10 -16.45 -8.66 -6.41
N ILE A 11 -16.52 -9.48 -7.46
CA ILE A 11 -15.98 -9.12 -8.78
C ILE A 11 -16.72 -7.87 -9.28
N ASP A 12 -16.02 -7.02 -10.03
CA ASP A 12 -16.48 -5.73 -10.56
C ASP A 12 -16.74 -4.64 -9.50
N GLN A 13 -16.40 -4.89 -8.24
CA GLN A 13 -16.44 -3.87 -7.19
C GLN A 13 -15.19 -2.98 -7.22
N GLU A 14 -15.39 -1.66 -7.16
CA GLU A 14 -14.32 -0.68 -6.95
C GLU A 14 -13.92 -0.66 -5.47
N VAL A 15 -12.62 -0.72 -5.21
CA VAL A 15 -12.04 -0.70 -3.86
C VAL A 15 -10.83 0.21 -3.80
N TYR A 16 -10.55 0.71 -2.61
CA TYR A 16 -9.37 1.51 -2.30
C TYR A 16 -8.26 0.63 -1.72
N ILE A 17 -7.04 0.83 -2.22
CA ILE A 17 -5.87 0.00 -1.90
C ILE A 17 -4.92 0.81 -1.03
N ILE A 18 -4.49 0.23 0.09
CA ILE A 18 -3.38 0.77 0.88
C ILE A 18 -2.09 -0.04 0.64
N GLN A 19 -0.95 0.64 0.67
CA GLN A 19 0.36 -0.01 0.53
C GLN A 19 1.38 0.59 1.49
N LYS A 20 2.26 -0.26 2.02
CA LYS A 20 3.44 0.16 2.77
C LYS A 20 4.58 0.46 1.79
N ALA A 21 4.89 1.73 1.59
CA ALA A 21 5.94 2.20 0.68
C ALA A 21 6.73 3.35 1.32
N ARG A 22 7.91 3.67 0.77
CA ARG A 22 8.64 4.86 1.21
C ARG A 22 7.82 6.09 0.83
N SER A 23 7.56 6.96 1.79
CA SER A 23 6.97 8.28 1.51
C SER A 23 7.86 8.99 0.50
N LYS A 24 7.27 9.72 -0.45
CA LYS A 24 8.04 10.66 -1.26
C LYS A 24 8.01 12.01 -0.56
N GLU A 25 9.15 12.41 -0.01
CA GLU A 25 9.31 13.69 0.67
C GLU A 25 9.81 14.74 -0.33
N PRO A 26 9.37 16.00 -0.24
CA PRO A 26 9.90 17.06 -1.08
C PRO A 26 11.42 17.19 -0.85
N CYS A 27 12.17 17.34 -1.94
CA CYS A 27 13.61 17.52 -1.85
C CYS A 27 13.91 18.89 -1.23
N ALA A 28 14.51 18.90 -0.04
CA ALA A 28 14.86 20.13 0.67
C ALA A 28 15.83 21.05 -0.09
N ALA A 29 16.63 20.51 -1.02
CA ALA A 29 17.58 21.33 -1.81
C ALA A 29 16.89 22.18 -2.88
N CYS A 30 15.72 21.78 -3.35
CA CYS A 30 14.96 22.50 -4.38
C CYS A 30 13.51 22.76 -3.94
N ASN A 31 13.21 22.65 -2.66
CA ASN A 31 11.87 22.84 -2.08
C ASN A 31 10.74 22.09 -2.81
N GLY A 32 11.01 20.91 -3.36
CA GLY A 32 9.99 20.14 -4.10
C GLY A 32 9.89 20.42 -5.61
N GLU A 33 10.53 21.47 -6.11
CA GLU A 33 10.38 21.94 -7.51
C GLU A 33 11.15 21.09 -8.54
N GLY A 34 12.12 20.30 -8.09
CA GLY A 34 13.03 19.55 -8.94
C GLY A 34 14.10 20.40 -9.63
N HIS A 35 14.03 21.72 -9.49
CA HIS A 35 14.98 22.65 -10.09
C HIS A 35 15.25 23.83 -9.16
N ILE A 36 16.37 24.53 -9.40
CA ILE A 36 16.77 25.73 -8.67
C ILE A 36 16.96 26.83 -9.71
N ILE A 37 16.42 28.01 -9.44
CA ILE A 37 16.55 29.19 -10.32
C ILE A 37 17.64 30.09 -9.74
N VAL A 38 18.68 30.36 -10.54
CA VAL A 38 19.76 31.29 -10.20
C VAL A 38 19.92 32.25 -11.36
N ASP A 39 19.81 33.56 -11.10
CA ASP A 39 19.88 34.63 -12.11
C ASP A 39 18.96 34.41 -13.32
N GLY A 40 17.75 33.92 -13.07
CA GLY A 40 16.75 33.60 -14.11
C GLY A 40 17.01 32.30 -14.88
N ASN A 41 18.14 31.62 -14.64
CA ASN A 41 18.47 30.36 -15.27
C ASN A 41 18.00 29.17 -14.43
N ARG A 42 17.44 28.16 -15.11
CA ARG A 42 16.89 26.95 -14.49
C ARG A 42 17.93 25.83 -14.48
N PHE A 43 18.29 25.37 -13.28
CA PHE A 43 19.20 24.23 -13.09
C PHE A 43 18.44 23.05 -12.48
N SER A 44 18.61 21.86 -13.04
CA SER A 44 18.08 20.63 -12.45
C SER A 44 18.70 20.40 -11.08
N CYS A 45 17.89 20.01 -10.09
CA CYS A 45 18.39 19.68 -8.78
C CYS A 45 19.05 18.30 -8.80
N ASP A 46 20.39 18.26 -8.73
CA ASP A 46 21.16 17.02 -8.72
C ASP A 46 20.80 16.09 -7.56
N LYS A 47 20.45 16.66 -6.40
CA LYS A 47 20.11 15.86 -5.21
C LYS A 47 18.90 14.97 -5.44
N CYS A 48 17.90 15.42 -6.20
CA CYS A 48 16.71 14.65 -6.55
C CYS A 48 16.64 14.27 -8.02
N PHE A 49 17.71 14.50 -8.78
CA PHE A 49 17.78 14.27 -10.23
C PHE A 49 16.58 14.85 -10.98
N GLY A 50 16.18 16.08 -10.66
CA GLY A 50 15.07 16.75 -11.34
C GLY A 50 13.66 16.35 -10.88
N THR A 51 13.51 15.33 -10.03
CA THR A 51 12.18 14.79 -9.67
C THR A 51 11.43 15.63 -8.62
N GLY A 52 12.13 16.51 -7.92
CA GLY A 52 11.59 17.31 -6.81
C GLY A 52 11.31 16.49 -5.55
N ARG A 53 11.41 15.17 -5.57
CA ARG A 53 11.04 14.31 -4.45
C ARG A 53 12.12 13.27 -4.16
N LEU A 54 12.34 12.98 -2.89
CA LEU A 54 13.23 11.92 -2.43
C LEU A 54 12.43 10.83 -1.74
N ASN A 55 12.92 9.60 -1.81
CA ASN A 55 12.37 8.53 -0.99
C ASN A 55 12.73 8.80 0.48
N GLY A 56 11.70 8.98 1.30
CA GLY A 56 11.82 9.11 2.74
C GLY A 56 12.51 7.89 3.36
N LYS A 57 13.08 8.09 4.55
CA LYS A 57 13.88 7.04 5.22
C LYS A 57 13.05 5.83 5.62
N ARG A 58 11.77 6.02 5.95
CA ARG A 58 10.88 4.99 6.49
C ARG A 58 9.79 4.61 5.48
N LYS A 59 9.32 3.37 5.57
CA LYS A 59 8.13 2.94 4.84
C LYS A 59 6.89 3.22 5.69
N ILE A 60 5.94 3.97 5.15
CA ILE A 60 4.65 4.25 5.77
C ILE A 60 3.53 3.62 4.94
N TYR A 61 2.39 3.35 5.58
CA TYR A 61 1.15 3.01 4.89
C TYR A 61 0.57 4.26 4.23
N GLN A 62 0.25 4.17 2.96
CA GLN A 62 -0.34 5.25 2.19
C GLN A 62 -1.38 4.67 1.21
N LEU A 63 -2.33 5.52 0.81
CA LEU A 63 -3.28 5.19 -0.25
C LEU A 63 -2.52 5.02 -1.57
N ALA A 64 -2.61 3.82 -2.16
CA ALA A 64 -2.00 3.50 -3.44
C ALA A 64 -2.89 3.89 -4.63
N GLY A 65 -4.21 3.92 -4.40
CA GLY A 65 -5.20 4.31 -5.40
C GLY A 65 -6.50 3.54 -5.23
N LYS A 66 -7.34 3.61 -6.27
CA LYS A 66 -8.57 2.83 -6.40
C LYS A 66 -8.48 1.92 -7.62
N ASN A 67 -9.08 0.74 -7.54
CA ASN A 67 -9.08 -0.21 -8.64
C ASN A 67 -10.30 -1.14 -8.56
N THR A 68 -10.64 -1.80 -9.67
CA THR A 68 -11.79 -2.70 -9.78
C THR A 68 -11.33 -4.16 -9.73
N ILE A 69 -11.99 -4.97 -8.91
CA ILE A 69 -11.66 -6.38 -8.73
C ILE A 69 -12.05 -7.16 -9.99
N THR A 70 -11.09 -7.88 -10.58
CA THR A 70 -11.31 -8.69 -11.80
C THR A 70 -11.35 -10.18 -11.53
N ASN A 71 -10.80 -10.64 -10.40
CA ASN A 71 -10.89 -12.03 -9.96
C ASN A 71 -10.72 -12.15 -8.45
N ILE A 72 -11.16 -13.29 -7.92
CA ILE A 72 -10.97 -13.66 -6.52
C ILE A 72 -10.27 -15.02 -6.47
N LYS A 73 -9.19 -15.10 -5.70
CA LYS A 73 -8.41 -16.32 -5.49
C LYS A 73 -8.54 -16.72 -4.02
N VAL A 74 -8.91 -17.97 -3.79
CA VAL A 74 -9.02 -18.56 -2.46
C VAL A 74 -7.89 -19.56 -2.29
N TYR A 75 -7.09 -19.38 -1.24
CA TYR A 75 -6.00 -20.28 -0.88
C TYR A 75 -6.29 -20.89 0.48
N ASN A 76 -6.22 -22.23 0.56
CA ASN A 76 -6.30 -22.96 1.82
C ASN A 76 -4.90 -23.44 2.18
N TYR A 77 -4.38 -22.96 3.29
CA TYR A 77 -3.08 -23.35 3.83
C TYR A 77 -3.26 -24.17 5.09
N LEU A 78 -2.36 -25.11 5.32
CA LEU A 78 -2.17 -25.76 6.61
C LEU A 78 -1.02 -25.04 7.30
N LEU A 79 -1.31 -24.28 8.36
CA LEU A 79 -0.27 -23.66 9.17
C LEU A 79 0.19 -24.65 10.23
N ASN A 80 1.49 -24.91 10.25
CA ASN A 80 2.11 -25.74 11.28
C ASN A 80 2.34 -24.84 12.51
N THR A 81 1.50 -24.95 13.53
CA THR A 81 1.53 -24.08 14.72
C THR A 81 2.55 -24.53 15.78
N GLY A 82 3.41 -25.50 15.47
CA GLY A 82 4.41 -26.02 16.39
C GLY A 82 3.87 -27.02 17.42
N GLU A 83 2.56 -27.02 17.68
CA GLU A 83 1.87 -27.99 18.53
C GLU A 83 0.99 -28.93 17.70
N HIS A 84 1.57 -30.01 17.16
CA HIS A 84 0.94 -31.26 16.68
C HIS A 84 -0.36 -31.24 15.83
N HIS A 85 -0.91 -30.08 15.47
CA HIS A 85 -2.13 -29.91 14.71
C HIS A 85 -1.93 -28.79 13.69
N ASN A 86 -2.10 -29.14 12.41
CA ASN A 86 -2.14 -28.14 11.36
C ASN A 86 -3.47 -27.39 11.44
N GLU A 87 -3.44 -26.09 11.68
CA GLU A 87 -4.65 -25.27 11.60
C GLU A 87 -4.94 -24.90 10.14
N PRO A 88 -6.15 -25.19 9.63
CA PRO A 88 -6.53 -24.75 8.29
C PRO A 88 -6.74 -23.23 8.30
N LYS A 89 -5.97 -22.53 7.48
CA LYS A 89 -6.11 -21.09 7.26
C LYS A 89 -6.53 -20.83 5.83
N THR A 90 -7.70 -20.21 5.69
CA THR A 90 -8.19 -19.69 4.43
C THR A 90 -7.67 -18.26 4.23
N VAL A 91 -7.09 -17.98 3.07
CA VAL A 91 -6.68 -16.64 2.65
C VAL A 91 -7.36 -16.31 1.34
N VAL A 92 -8.08 -15.20 1.33
CA VAL A 92 -8.69 -14.64 0.13
C VAL A 92 -7.78 -13.56 -0.42
N LYS A 93 -7.61 -13.56 -1.74
CA LYS A 93 -6.94 -12.50 -2.49
C LYS A 93 -7.84 -12.00 -3.60
N TYR A 94 -7.84 -10.70 -3.83
CA TYR A 94 -8.56 -10.05 -4.91
C TYR A 94 -7.54 -9.58 -5.94
N GLY A 95 -7.73 -10.00 -7.19
CA GLY A 95 -6.87 -9.66 -8.32
C GLY A 95 -7.43 -8.50 -9.15
N PHE A 96 -6.52 -7.79 -9.81
CA PHE A 96 -6.81 -6.60 -10.61
C PHE A 96 -6.28 -6.75 -12.04
N ALA A 97 -6.69 -5.84 -12.94
CA ALA A 97 -6.33 -5.88 -14.36
C ALA A 97 -4.81 -5.80 -14.62
N ASP A 98 -4.06 -5.12 -13.73
CA ASP A 98 -2.59 -5.00 -13.79
C ASP A 98 -1.85 -6.24 -13.27
N ARG A 99 -2.57 -7.35 -13.02
CA ARG A 99 -2.07 -8.61 -12.45
C ARG A 99 -1.62 -8.52 -10.99
N SER A 100 -1.82 -7.37 -10.33
CA SER A 100 -1.63 -7.29 -8.87
C SER A 100 -2.71 -8.07 -8.14
N ASP A 101 -2.40 -8.57 -6.95
CA ASP A 101 -3.38 -9.10 -6.02
C ASP A 101 -3.11 -8.68 -4.57
N TYR A 102 -4.20 -8.47 -3.82
CA TYR A 102 -4.14 -8.01 -2.44
C TYR A 102 -5.09 -8.83 -1.55
N THR A 103 -4.72 -8.98 -0.28
CA THR A 103 -5.59 -9.56 0.75
C THR A 103 -6.56 -8.52 1.28
N ASP A 104 -7.65 -8.97 1.90
CA ASP A 104 -8.73 -8.16 2.49
C ASP A 104 -8.24 -7.03 3.41
N GLN A 105 -7.10 -7.26 4.07
CA GLN A 105 -6.48 -6.32 5.01
C GLN A 105 -5.96 -5.05 4.34
N LYS A 106 -5.76 -5.06 3.01
CA LYS A 106 -5.24 -3.92 2.24
C LYS A 106 -6.31 -3.21 1.41
N LEU A 107 -7.55 -3.70 1.45
CA LEU A 107 -8.64 -3.27 0.58
C LEU A 107 -9.81 -2.73 1.41
N PHE A 108 -10.34 -1.57 0.98
CA PHE A 108 -11.39 -0.83 1.69
C PHE A 108 -12.47 -0.39 0.71
N ALA A 109 -13.71 -0.30 1.18
CA ALA A 109 -14.84 0.09 0.34
C ALA A 109 -14.79 1.59 0.02
N THR A 110 -14.25 2.40 0.93
CA THR A 110 -14.20 3.87 0.81
C THR A 110 -12.79 4.41 1.00
N GLN A 111 -12.58 5.63 0.49
CA GLN A 111 -11.31 6.34 0.64
C GLN A 111 -11.06 6.71 2.11
N GLU A 112 -12.12 7.08 2.82
CA GLU A 112 -12.08 7.52 4.21
C GLU A 112 -11.63 6.38 5.12
N GLU A 113 -12.16 5.17 4.92
CA GLU A 113 -11.74 3.97 5.65
C GLU A 113 -10.27 3.63 5.38
N ALA A 114 -9.85 3.66 4.10
CA ALA A 114 -8.47 3.41 3.73
C ALA A 114 -7.51 4.42 4.36
N GLN A 115 -7.90 5.69 4.39
CA GLN A 115 -7.09 6.77 4.96
C GLN A 115 -7.03 6.66 6.49
N ALA A 116 -8.15 6.39 7.15
CA ALA A 116 -8.20 6.14 8.58
C ALA A 116 -7.27 4.99 8.97
N ARG A 117 -7.33 3.88 8.21
CA ARG A 117 -6.46 2.74 8.46
C ARG A 117 -4.99 3.04 8.23
N CYS A 118 -4.63 3.80 7.19
CA CYS A 118 -3.26 4.27 7.00
C CYS A 118 -2.76 5.06 8.21
N ASN A 119 -3.60 5.98 8.72
CA ASN A 119 -3.24 6.83 9.85
C ASN A 119 -3.02 6.02 11.13
N GLU A 120 -3.88 5.04 11.42
CA GLU A 120 -3.72 4.12 12.55
C GLU A 120 -2.41 3.33 12.47
N LEU A 121 -2.18 2.64 11.35
CA LEU A 121 -0.99 1.80 11.15
C LEU A 121 0.31 2.63 11.17
N ASN A 122 0.25 3.90 10.75
CA ASN A 122 1.41 4.78 10.79
C ASN A 122 1.71 5.29 12.20
N LYS A 123 0.71 5.46 13.08
CA LYS A 123 0.94 5.75 14.50
C LYS A 123 1.73 4.62 15.16
N GLU A 124 1.32 3.37 14.94
CA GLU A 124 2.02 2.19 15.45
C GLU A 124 3.47 2.09 14.96
N VAL A 125 3.73 2.49 13.70
CA VAL A 125 5.10 2.52 13.14
C VAL A 125 5.94 3.64 13.75
N MET A 126 5.35 4.79 14.09
CA MET A 126 6.08 5.88 14.78
C MET A 126 6.44 5.48 16.22
N ASP A 127 5.52 4.83 16.93
CA ASP A 127 5.73 4.42 18.32
C ASP A 127 6.80 3.33 18.45
N ASN A 128 6.88 2.40 17.49
CA ASN A 128 7.89 1.33 17.48
C ASN A 128 9.24 1.74 16.86
N GLY A 129 9.33 2.93 16.25
CA GLY A 129 10.55 3.45 15.61
C GLY A 129 11.48 4.26 16.53
N ASN A 130 11.20 4.26 17.84
CA ASN A 130 11.98 4.90 18.92
C ASN A 130 12.84 3.89 19.70
N ARG A 131 13.19 2.76 19.10
CA ARG A 131 14.06 1.74 19.71
C ARG A 131 15.38 1.61 18.97
#